data_AF-A0A7W0HJV2-F1
#
_entry.id   AF-A0A7W0HJV2-F1
#
_cell.length_a   1.000
_cell.length_b   1.000
_cell.length_c   1.000
_cell.angle_alpha   90.00
_cell.angle_beta   90.00
_cell.angle_gamma   90.00
#
_symmetry.space_group_name_H-M   'P 1'
#
loop_
_entity.id
_entity.type
_entity.pdbx_description
1 polymer ?
#
loop_
_entity_poly.entity_id
_entity_poly.type
_entity_poly.pdbx_seq_one_letter_code
_entity_poly.pdbx_strand_id
1 'polypeptide(L)'
;MKHWVAEKLICPDCLPEEHSLKTQISREAKGDIIDGKLNCPACGRAYVVQDGIANLRPEKTLRVKGVNNGYNAPVMLSAYMWSHFGDLLADARATDAYRIWSQSFVPTSGDALDVGCAVGRLSFELSKTHDRVIGIDTSFAFIARARQIVREKNLDFELVVEGNLTERKHVAFDNGWHFENIDFIVADALALPFAGRDFSGVAAINVLEKVPDPLKHLEEINRVLRPKDAMFLFSDPFSWDPAFSAPERWLGGSGNGSSPYSKRGIDTVRRMFAGEFGVFDPPFEIADQGNVSWKIRKTENLWEQISSQFLVGCRKAD
;
A
#
# COMPACT_ATOMS: atom_id res chain seq x y z
N MET A 1 3.55 16.64 4.75
CA MET A 1 4.47 15.51 4.78
C MET A 1 5.35 15.74 5.97
N LYS A 2 5.52 14.72 6.81
CA LYS A 2 6.35 14.83 8.01
C LYS A 2 7.82 14.83 7.62
N HIS A 3 8.64 15.58 8.36
CA HIS A 3 10.09 15.68 8.08
C HIS A 3 10.79 14.32 8.11
N TRP A 4 10.42 13.45 9.06
CA TRP A 4 11.01 12.11 9.17
C TRP A 4 10.72 11.21 7.96
N VAL A 5 9.65 11.47 7.21
CA VAL A 5 9.40 10.78 5.94
C VAL A 5 10.39 11.28 4.91
N ALA A 6 10.54 12.59 4.78
CA ALA A 6 11.43 13.22 3.81
C ALA A 6 12.88 12.73 3.94
N GLU A 7 13.33 12.49 5.18
CA GLU A 7 14.67 11.97 5.50
C GLU A 7 14.92 10.55 4.96
N LYS A 8 13.87 9.75 4.78
CA LYS A 8 13.96 8.36 4.28
C LYS A 8 13.93 8.24 2.76
N LEU A 9 13.55 9.31 2.06
CA LEU A 9 13.24 9.22 0.64
C LEU A 9 14.50 9.16 -0.21
N ILE A 10 14.54 8.17 -1.10
CA ILE A 10 15.51 8.06 -2.20
C ILE A 10 14.82 8.34 -3.54
N CYS A 11 15.61 8.56 -4.58
CA CYS A 11 15.12 8.81 -5.93
C CYS A 11 14.63 7.52 -6.63
N PRO A 12 13.32 7.33 -6.85
CA PRO A 12 12.80 6.13 -7.53
C PRO A 12 13.18 6.06 -9.02
N ASP A 13 13.47 7.19 -9.67
CA ASP A 13 13.98 7.24 -11.04
C ASP A 13 15.43 6.72 -11.17
N CYS A 14 16.18 6.64 -10.06
CA CYS A 14 17.57 6.19 -10.06
C CYS A 14 17.74 4.72 -9.65
N LEU A 15 16.67 4.01 -9.26
CA LEU A 15 16.80 2.61 -8.88
C LEU A 15 17.42 1.78 -10.03
N PRO A 16 18.38 0.88 -9.74
CA PRO A 16 18.72 0.35 -8.42
C PRO A 16 19.67 1.22 -7.56
N GLU A 17 20.28 2.28 -8.09
CA GLU A 17 21.11 3.19 -7.31
C GLU A 17 20.28 4.05 -6.33
N GLU A 18 20.61 3.96 -5.05
CA GLU A 18 19.85 4.60 -3.97
C GLU A 18 20.42 5.98 -3.63
N HIS A 19 19.89 7.03 -4.26
CA HIS A 19 20.28 8.42 -3.99
C HIS A 19 19.25 9.13 -3.11
N SER A 20 19.63 9.51 -1.88
CA SER A 20 18.77 10.31 -0.99
C SER A 20 18.34 11.62 -1.62
N LEU A 21 17.06 11.96 -1.50
CA LEU A 21 16.51 13.21 -2.00
C LEU A 21 16.86 14.38 -1.08
N LYS A 22 17.06 15.55 -1.67
CA LYS A 22 17.27 16.81 -0.95
C LYS A 22 15.99 17.62 -0.93
N THR A 23 15.45 17.82 0.29
CA THR A 23 14.23 18.58 0.52
C THR A 23 14.49 20.08 0.44
N GLN A 24 13.69 20.76 -0.39
CA GLN A 24 13.58 22.20 -0.46
C GLN A 24 12.17 22.60 -0.05
N ILE A 25 12.01 23.28 1.08
CA ILE A 25 10.72 23.64 1.65
C ILE A 25 10.33 25.05 1.21
N SER A 26 9.11 25.22 0.69
CA SER A 26 8.55 26.54 0.36
C SER A 26 7.41 26.94 1.30
N ARG A 27 6.69 25.98 1.90
CA ARG A 27 5.68 26.24 2.92
C ARG A 27 5.69 25.14 3.98
N GLU A 28 5.64 25.53 5.24
CA GLU A 28 5.56 24.63 6.40
C GLU A 28 4.40 25.05 7.31
N ALA A 29 3.71 24.10 7.92
CA ALA A 29 2.66 24.37 8.89
C ALA A 29 2.54 23.21 9.88
N LYS A 30 2.42 23.53 11.18
CA LYS A 30 2.23 22.54 12.26
C LYS A 30 3.26 21.40 12.27
N GLY A 31 4.51 21.69 11.89
CA GLY A 31 5.61 20.72 11.83
C GLY A 31 5.62 19.82 10.59
N ASP A 32 4.71 20.05 9.65
CA ASP A 32 4.64 19.35 8.37
C ASP A 32 5.13 20.24 7.22
N ILE A 33 5.91 19.66 6.32
CA ILE A 33 6.23 20.22 5.00
C ILE A 33 4.92 20.23 4.20
N ILE A 34 4.39 21.42 3.90
CA ILE A 34 3.14 21.56 3.15
C ILE A 34 3.43 21.67 1.65
N ASP A 35 4.34 22.57 1.26
CA ASP A 35 4.76 22.67 -0.14
C ASP A 35 6.27 22.73 -0.24
N GLY A 36 6.80 22.17 -1.33
CA GLY A 36 8.22 22.16 -1.60
C GLY A 36 8.58 21.22 -2.74
N LYS A 37 9.86 20.89 -2.81
CA LYS A 37 10.42 19.95 -3.79
C LYS A 37 11.38 18.98 -3.10
N LEU A 38 11.43 17.76 -3.60
CA LEU A 38 12.44 16.76 -3.28
C LEU A 38 13.32 16.61 -4.53
N ASN A 39 14.60 16.93 -4.43
CA ASN A 39 15.51 16.96 -5.58
C ASN A 39 16.53 15.82 -5.49
N CYS A 40 16.67 15.05 -6.57
CA CYS A 40 17.72 14.05 -6.68
C CYS A 40 19.03 14.73 -7.11
N PRO A 41 20.12 14.63 -6.33
CA PRO A 41 21.40 15.23 -6.70
C PRO A 41 22.10 14.50 -7.85
N ALA A 42 21.74 13.25 -8.14
CA ALA A 42 22.38 12.42 -9.17
C ALA A 42 21.78 12.64 -10.56
N CYS A 43 20.47 12.49 -10.72
CA CYS A 43 19.80 12.63 -12.03
C CYS A 43 19.14 14.00 -12.24
N GLY A 44 19.13 14.88 -11.23
CA GLY A 44 18.51 16.20 -11.30
C GLY A 44 16.97 16.20 -11.26
N ARG A 45 16.33 15.03 -11.12
CA ARG A 45 14.87 14.90 -11.01
C ARG A 45 14.35 15.66 -9.79
N ALA A 46 13.25 16.40 -9.97
CA ALA A 46 12.54 17.07 -8.89
C ALA A 46 11.12 16.51 -8.74
N TYR A 47 10.75 16.16 -7.51
CA TYR A 47 9.42 15.68 -7.14
C TYR A 47 8.70 16.75 -6.33
N VAL A 48 7.41 16.93 -6.59
CA VAL A 48 6.62 17.98 -5.93
C VAL A 48 6.08 17.48 -4.59
N VAL A 49 6.16 18.34 -3.58
CA VAL A 49 5.35 18.25 -2.37
C VAL A 49 4.28 19.33 -2.46
N GLN A 50 3.02 18.94 -2.42
CA GLN A 50 1.88 19.87 -2.46
C GLN A 50 0.82 19.47 -1.44
N ASP A 51 0.33 20.44 -0.67
CA ASP A 51 -0.67 20.22 0.39
C ASP A 51 -0.30 19.10 1.37
N GLY A 52 1.01 18.99 1.60
CA GLY A 52 1.63 17.99 2.43
C GLY A 52 1.84 16.63 1.77
N ILE A 53 1.54 16.45 0.49
CA ILE A 53 1.67 15.16 -0.20
C ILE A 53 2.88 15.22 -1.14
N ALA A 54 3.86 14.35 -0.92
CA ALA A 54 4.92 14.12 -1.89
C ALA A 54 4.44 13.19 -3.00
N ASN A 55 4.67 13.55 -4.26
CA ASN A 55 4.41 12.69 -5.42
C ASN A 55 5.73 12.23 -6.04
N LEU A 56 6.06 10.97 -5.78
CA LEU A 56 7.31 10.30 -6.12
C LEU A 56 7.12 9.26 -7.23
N ARG A 57 6.11 9.42 -8.09
CA ARG A 57 5.97 8.53 -9.25
C ARG A 57 7.13 8.77 -10.22
N PRO A 58 7.88 7.71 -10.60
CA PRO A 58 8.99 7.86 -11.52
C PRO A 58 8.47 8.22 -12.91
N GLU A 59 9.29 8.91 -13.70
CA GLU A 59 8.91 9.42 -15.02
C GLU A 59 8.44 8.32 -15.96
N LYS A 60 9.12 7.17 -15.89
CA LYS A 60 8.80 5.96 -16.66
C LYS A 60 7.39 5.43 -16.41
N THR A 61 6.78 5.71 -15.25
CA THR A 61 5.43 5.24 -14.90
C THR A 61 4.39 6.37 -14.77
N LEU A 62 4.77 7.63 -15.00
CA LEU A 62 3.84 8.77 -15.04
C LEU A 62 2.74 8.62 -16.10
N ARG A 63 3.01 7.89 -17.20
CA ARG A 63 2.11 7.78 -18.36
C ARG A 63 1.11 6.62 -18.33
N VAL A 64 1.02 5.87 -17.23
CA VAL A 64 0.00 4.81 -17.10
C VAL A 64 -1.35 5.44 -16.75
N LYS A 65 -2.09 5.79 -17.81
CA LYS A 65 -3.51 6.17 -17.98
C LYS A 65 -4.23 6.92 -16.83
N GLY A 66 -4.50 8.20 -17.09
CA GLY A 66 -5.80 8.87 -16.90
C GLY A 66 -6.26 9.19 -15.47
N VAL A 67 -6.12 10.46 -15.08
CA VAL A 67 -6.44 11.04 -13.76
C VAL A 67 -7.91 10.87 -13.31
N ASN A 68 -8.83 10.39 -14.14
CA ASN A 68 -10.28 10.36 -13.82
C ASN A 68 -11.04 9.06 -14.18
N ASN A 69 -10.37 7.98 -14.60
CA ASN A 69 -11.06 6.73 -14.97
C ASN A 69 -10.55 5.53 -14.14
N GLY A 70 -11.43 4.54 -13.90
CA GLY A 70 -11.09 3.32 -13.16
C GLY A 70 -10.85 3.58 -11.67
N TYR A 71 -9.71 3.10 -11.14
CA TYR A 71 -9.34 3.16 -9.72
C TYR A 71 -9.34 4.59 -9.14
N ASN A 72 -8.99 5.59 -9.95
CA ASN A 72 -8.95 7.01 -9.54
C ASN A 72 -10.29 7.75 -9.72
N ALA A 73 -11.36 7.07 -10.16
CA ALA A 73 -12.64 7.71 -10.34
C ALA A 73 -13.22 8.18 -8.98
N PRO A 74 -13.92 9.33 -8.90
CA PRO A 74 -14.46 9.85 -7.65
C PRO A 74 -15.35 8.86 -6.87
N VAL A 75 -16.14 8.06 -7.59
CA VAL A 75 -16.99 7.00 -6.98
C VAL A 75 -16.16 5.95 -6.23
N MET A 76 -14.93 5.68 -6.67
CA MET A 76 -14.05 4.72 -6.01
C MET A 76 -13.55 5.25 -4.67
N LEU A 77 -13.40 6.57 -4.49
CA LEU A 77 -13.05 7.13 -3.18
C LEU A 77 -14.13 6.82 -2.15
N SER A 78 -15.40 7.09 -2.48
CA SER A 78 -16.53 6.70 -1.60
C SER A 78 -16.53 5.19 -1.33
N ALA A 79 -16.30 4.37 -2.36
CA ALA A 79 -16.30 2.92 -2.23
C ALA A 79 -15.18 2.41 -1.29
N TYR A 80 -13.96 2.89 -1.46
CA TYR A 80 -12.82 2.51 -0.62
C TYR A 80 -12.97 3.06 0.81
N MET A 81 -13.49 4.27 0.98
CA MET A 81 -13.82 4.81 2.30
C MET A 81 -14.78 3.90 3.07
N TRP A 82 -15.86 3.42 2.43
CA TRP A 82 -16.76 2.45 3.06
C TRP A 82 -16.08 1.09 3.27
N SER A 83 -15.32 0.59 2.29
CA SER A 83 -14.67 -0.73 2.37
C SER A 83 -13.64 -0.80 3.50
N HIS A 84 -12.95 0.31 3.75
CA HIS A 84 -11.91 0.44 4.77
C HIS A 84 -12.45 0.75 6.16
N PHE A 85 -13.59 1.43 6.30
CA PHE A 85 -14.07 1.91 7.60
C PHE A 85 -15.52 1.52 7.92
N GLY A 86 -16.14 0.66 7.10
CA GLY A 86 -17.53 0.24 7.25
C GLY A 86 -17.84 -0.44 8.60
N ASP A 87 -16.87 -1.16 9.16
CA ASP A 87 -16.99 -1.77 10.49
C ASP A 87 -17.04 -0.71 11.60
N LEU A 88 -16.30 0.40 11.45
CA LEU A 88 -16.33 1.53 12.38
C LEU A 88 -17.59 2.40 12.22
N LEU A 89 -18.23 2.33 11.05
CA LEU A 89 -19.55 2.91 10.80
C LEU A 89 -20.71 2.07 11.35
N ALA A 90 -20.41 0.92 11.97
CA ALA A 90 -21.39 -0.06 12.43
C ALA A 90 -22.38 -0.51 11.33
N ASP A 91 -21.94 -0.52 10.06
CA ASP A 91 -22.74 -1.05 8.96
C ASP A 91 -22.70 -2.58 9.01
N ALA A 92 -23.85 -3.22 9.22
CA ALA A 92 -23.98 -4.67 9.31
C ALA A 92 -23.50 -5.44 8.05
N ARG A 93 -23.31 -4.73 6.93
CA ARG A 93 -22.83 -5.31 5.66
C ARG A 93 -21.30 -5.28 5.55
N ALA A 94 -20.61 -4.53 6.41
CA ALA A 94 -19.16 -4.44 6.45
C ALA A 94 -18.52 -5.78 6.82
N THR A 95 -17.26 -5.95 6.45
CA THR A 95 -16.45 -7.10 6.87
C THR A 95 -15.42 -6.68 7.90
N ASP A 96 -14.76 -7.65 8.50
CA ASP A 96 -13.66 -7.48 9.45
C ASP A 96 -12.27 -7.64 8.83
N ALA A 97 -12.18 -7.52 7.50
CA ALA A 97 -10.96 -7.85 6.74
C ALA A 97 -9.71 -7.14 7.27
N TYR A 98 -9.77 -5.83 7.50
CA TYR A 98 -8.63 -5.06 8.02
C TYR A 98 -8.26 -5.44 9.45
N ARG A 99 -9.21 -5.91 10.26
CA ARG A 99 -8.92 -6.46 11.58
C ARG A 99 -8.16 -7.77 11.45
N ILE A 100 -8.64 -8.68 10.60
CA ILE A 100 -7.98 -9.97 10.36
C ILE A 100 -6.56 -9.77 9.83
N TRP A 101 -6.37 -8.94 8.79
CA TRP A 101 -5.05 -8.63 8.26
C TRP A 101 -4.13 -7.96 9.28
N SER A 102 -4.65 -7.04 10.10
CA SER A 102 -3.82 -6.37 11.11
C SER A 102 -3.38 -7.29 12.25
N GLN A 103 -4.16 -8.31 12.60
CA GLN A 103 -3.82 -9.30 13.63
C GLN A 103 -2.59 -10.14 13.29
N SER A 104 -2.21 -10.19 12.01
CA SER A 104 -0.98 -10.85 11.55
C SER A 104 0.29 -10.15 12.03
N PHE A 105 0.23 -8.88 12.43
CA PHE A 105 1.40 -8.13 12.88
C PHE A 105 1.54 -8.19 14.40
N VAL A 106 2.74 -8.57 14.85
CA VAL A 106 3.14 -8.47 16.25
C VAL A 106 3.95 -7.17 16.46
N PRO A 107 4.06 -6.66 17.70
CA PRO A 107 4.93 -5.52 17.97
C PRO A 107 6.38 -5.80 17.52
N THR A 108 6.95 -4.90 16.71
CA THR A 108 8.34 -4.96 16.26
C THR A 108 9.01 -3.61 16.45
N SER A 109 10.33 -3.62 16.67
CA SER A 109 11.12 -2.38 16.63
C SER A 109 11.40 -1.99 15.17
N GLY A 110 11.02 -0.78 14.78
CA GLY A 110 11.20 -0.25 13.44
C GLY A 110 9.92 0.13 12.73
N ASP A 111 10.10 0.63 11.51
CA ASP A 111 9.03 1.23 10.72
C ASP A 111 8.34 0.19 9.84
N ALA A 112 7.06 0.44 9.54
CA ALA A 112 6.28 -0.34 8.58
C ALA A 112 5.97 0.44 7.29
N LEU A 113 5.83 -0.31 6.20
CA LEU A 113 5.39 0.17 4.90
C LEU A 113 4.07 -0.52 4.49
N ASP A 114 3.05 0.26 4.18
CA ASP A 114 1.75 -0.21 3.65
C ASP A 114 1.68 0.12 2.14
N VAL A 115 1.93 -0.88 1.30
CA VAL A 115 1.97 -0.74 -0.16
C VAL A 115 0.57 -0.95 -0.72
N GLY A 116 0.06 0.06 -1.45
CA GLY A 116 -1.33 0.07 -1.91
C GLY A 116 -2.30 0.38 -0.77
N CYS A 117 -1.93 1.32 0.10
CA CYS A 117 -2.66 1.63 1.34
C CYS A 117 -4.06 2.20 1.12
N ALA A 118 -4.39 2.64 -0.10
CA ALA A 118 -5.56 3.42 -0.45
C ALA A 118 -5.82 4.55 0.57
N VAL A 119 -6.90 4.47 1.35
CA VAL A 119 -7.29 5.50 2.33
C VAL A 119 -6.73 5.26 3.73
N GLY A 120 -5.81 4.30 3.89
CA GLY A 120 -4.90 4.21 5.05
C GLY A 120 -5.35 3.36 6.22
N ARG A 121 -6.47 2.63 6.13
CA ARG A 121 -6.98 1.82 7.27
C ARG A 121 -5.93 0.87 7.86
N LEU A 122 -5.24 0.08 7.03
CA LEU A 122 -4.23 -0.85 7.53
C LEU A 122 -3.06 -0.10 8.16
N SER A 123 -2.58 0.96 7.51
CA SER A 123 -1.56 1.85 8.08
C SER A 123 -1.92 2.34 9.49
N PHE A 124 -3.20 2.63 9.76
CA PHE A 124 -3.65 3.02 11.09
C PHE A 124 -3.54 1.88 12.10
N GLU A 125 -3.93 0.67 11.74
CA GLU A 125 -3.76 -0.49 12.61
C GLU A 125 -2.28 -0.81 12.87
N LEU A 126 -1.41 -0.69 11.85
CA LEU A 126 0.03 -0.91 11.97
C LEU A 126 0.72 0.06 12.93
N SER A 127 0.15 1.25 13.15
CA SER A 127 0.71 2.23 14.09
C SER A 127 0.75 1.72 15.53
N LYS A 128 -0.05 0.69 15.86
CA LYS A 128 -0.08 0.05 17.19
C LYS A 128 1.09 -0.90 17.43
N THR A 129 1.74 -1.37 16.37
CA THR A 129 2.74 -2.44 16.43
C THR A 129 4.11 -2.03 15.91
N HIS A 130 4.23 -0.84 15.30
CA HIS A 130 5.47 -0.34 14.69
C HIS A 130 5.74 1.10 15.12
N ASP A 131 7.00 1.50 15.07
CA ASP A 131 7.44 2.83 15.54
C ASP A 131 6.86 3.95 14.66
N ARG A 132 6.89 3.74 13.34
CA ARG A 132 6.27 4.63 12.35
C ARG A 132 5.71 3.83 11.19
N VAL A 133 4.74 4.42 10.48
CA VAL A 133 4.10 3.79 9.33
C VAL A 133 4.05 4.75 8.16
N ILE A 134 4.53 4.30 7.01
CA ILE A 134 4.37 5.02 5.75
C ILE A 134 3.40 4.25 4.87
N GLY A 135 2.30 4.87 4.48
CA GLY A 135 1.39 4.32 3.48
C GLY A 135 1.68 4.92 2.10
N ILE A 136 1.70 4.08 1.07
CA ILE A 136 1.83 4.53 -0.31
C ILE A 136 0.70 4.04 -1.20
N ASP A 137 0.33 4.86 -2.17
CA ASP A 137 -0.61 4.52 -3.24
C ASP A 137 -0.29 5.38 -4.47
N THR A 138 -0.72 4.97 -5.66
CA THR A 138 -0.58 5.77 -6.87
C THR A 138 -1.64 6.87 -6.98
N SER A 139 -2.74 6.75 -6.23
CA SER A 139 -3.87 7.68 -6.21
C SER A 139 -3.62 8.86 -5.27
N PHE A 140 -3.48 10.05 -5.86
CA PHE A 140 -3.40 11.28 -5.08
C PHE A 140 -4.67 11.51 -4.25
N ALA A 141 -5.86 11.19 -4.78
CA ALA A 141 -7.12 11.39 -4.07
C ALA A 141 -7.21 10.53 -2.80
N PHE A 142 -6.75 9.27 -2.86
CA PHE A 142 -6.76 8.38 -1.71
C PHE A 142 -5.74 8.83 -0.66
N ILE A 143 -4.53 9.18 -1.10
CA ILE A 143 -3.47 9.68 -0.21
C ILE A 143 -3.86 11.01 0.44
N ALA A 144 -4.48 11.92 -0.31
CA ALA A 144 -5.01 13.17 0.24
C ALA A 144 -6.04 12.91 1.34
N ARG A 145 -6.93 11.93 1.11
CA ARG A 145 -7.93 11.54 2.09
C ARG A 145 -7.32 10.88 3.33
N ALA A 146 -6.37 9.97 3.16
CA ALA A 146 -5.66 9.32 4.26
C ALA A 146 -4.92 10.34 5.15
N ARG A 147 -4.26 11.34 4.54
CA ARG A 147 -3.61 12.43 5.27
C ARG A 147 -4.60 13.36 5.97
N GLN A 148 -5.74 13.64 5.34
CA GLN A 148 -6.80 14.42 5.99
C GLN A 148 -7.23 13.71 7.28
N ILE A 149 -7.44 12.40 7.24
CA ILE A 149 -7.79 11.59 8.41
C ILE A 149 -6.71 11.70 9.50
N VAL A 150 -5.42 11.60 9.17
CA VAL A 150 -4.31 11.79 10.14
C VAL A 150 -4.33 13.16 10.80
N ARG A 151 -4.61 14.22 10.03
CA ARG A 151 -4.64 15.60 10.51
C ARG A 151 -5.86 15.89 11.38
N GLU A 152 -7.02 15.44 10.95
CA GLU A 152 -8.31 15.77 11.57
C GLU A 152 -8.72 14.76 12.64
N LYS A 153 -8.08 13.59 12.65
CA LYS A 153 -8.34 12.47 13.58
C LYS A 153 -9.81 12.05 13.61
N ASN A 154 -10.49 12.20 12.48
CA ASN A 154 -11.86 11.78 12.27
C ASN A 154 -12.07 11.38 10.81
N LEU A 155 -13.19 10.71 10.56
CA LEU A 155 -13.69 10.34 9.26
C LEU A 155 -14.91 11.22 8.93
N ASP A 156 -14.87 12.00 7.86
CA ASP A 156 -16.05 12.75 7.37
C ASP A 156 -16.15 12.72 5.84
N PHE A 157 -17.12 12.01 5.26
CA PHE A 157 -17.24 11.88 3.79
C PHE A 157 -18.68 11.64 3.31
N GLU A 158 -18.91 11.91 2.04
CA GLU A 158 -20.16 11.60 1.33
C GLU A 158 -20.13 10.17 0.80
N LEU A 159 -21.00 9.31 1.33
CA LEU A 159 -21.19 7.94 0.86
C LEU A 159 -22.22 7.92 -0.27
N VAL A 160 -21.84 7.42 -1.45
CA VAL A 160 -22.75 7.30 -2.58
C VAL A 160 -23.86 6.29 -2.28
N VAL A 161 -25.11 6.70 -2.41
CA VAL A 161 -26.31 5.85 -2.27
C VAL A 161 -26.77 5.39 -3.64
N GLU A 162 -27.13 6.31 -4.53
CA GLU A 162 -27.56 6.04 -5.91
C GLU A 162 -27.37 7.28 -6.80
N GLY A 163 -26.77 7.14 -7.98
CA GLY A 163 -26.55 8.27 -8.88
C GLY A 163 -25.78 9.41 -8.18
N ASN A 164 -26.41 10.58 -8.06
CA ASN A 164 -25.87 11.74 -7.33
C ASN A 164 -26.36 11.84 -5.87
N LEU A 165 -27.21 10.93 -5.41
CA LEU A 165 -27.66 10.89 -4.02
C LEU A 165 -26.52 10.37 -3.14
N THR A 166 -26.14 11.17 -2.15
CA THR A 166 -25.13 10.83 -1.16
C THR A 166 -25.69 10.94 0.26
N GLU A 167 -25.06 10.21 1.17
CA GLU A 167 -25.32 10.29 2.61
C GLU A 167 -24.02 10.63 3.33
N ARG A 168 -24.02 11.70 4.13
CA ARG A 168 -22.84 12.09 4.90
C ARG A 168 -22.59 11.10 6.04
N LYS A 169 -21.37 10.57 6.11
CA LYS A 169 -20.89 9.69 7.17
C LYS A 169 -19.83 10.41 8.00
N HIS A 170 -19.94 10.27 9.32
CA HIS A 170 -19.01 10.84 10.27
C HIS A 170 -18.63 9.81 11.35
N VAL A 171 -17.35 9.68 11.66
CA VAL A 171 -16.83 8.83 12.74
C VAL A 171 -15.68 9.55 13.45
N ALA A 172 -15.78 9.70 14.77
CA ALA A 172 -14.63 9.99 15.60
C ALA A 172 -13.96 8.67 15.99
N PHE A 173 -12.63 8.61 15.93
CA PHE A 173 -11.90 7.38 16.24
C PHE A 173 -11.62 7.24 17.73
N ASP A 174 -11.78 6.03 18.24
CA ASP A 174 -11.36 5.61 19.59
C ASP A 174 -10.71 4.23 19.51
N ASN A 175 -9.76 4.09 18.57
CA ASN A 175 -9.17 2.80 18.20
C ASN A 175 -7.75 2.62 18.71
N GLY A 176 -7.20 3.60 19.45
CA GLY A 176 -5.82 3.57 19.94
C GLY A 176 -4.75 3.72 18.85
N TRP A 177 -5.06 4.41 17.75
CA TRP A 177 -4.09 4.66 16.67
C TRP A 177 -3.16 5.85 16.98
N HIS A 178 -1.88 5.70 16.62
CA HIS A 178 -0.83 6.70 16.85
C HIS A 178 -0.61 7.59 15.62
N PHE A 179 -1.56 8.49 15.33
CA PHE A 179 -1.56 9.31 14.12
C PHE A 179 -0.28 10.16 13.92
N GLU A 180 0.40 10.55 14.99
CA GLU A 180 1.69 11.24 14.98
C GLU A 180 2.83 10.42 14.34
N ASN A 181 2.69 9.10 14.29
CA ASN A 181 3.68 8.17 13.74
C ASN A 181 3.35 7.72 12.31
N ILE A 182 2.28 8.24 11.71
CA ILE A 182 1.79 7.80 10.39
C ILE A 182 1.98 8.93 9.38
N ASP A 183 2.41 8.60 8.17
CA ASP A 183 2.31 9.53 7.04
C ASP A 183 2.04 8.82 5.72
N PHE A 184 1.64 9.58 4.70
CA PHE A 184 1.31 9.04 3.39
C PHE A 184 1.92 9.85 2.24
N ILE A 185 2.35 9.14 1.21
CA ILE A 185 2.92 9.70 -0.03
C ILE A 185 2.35 9.01 -1.26
N VAL A 186 2.37 9.70 -2.40
CA VAL A 186 2.05 9.10 -3.70
C VAL A 186 3.31 8.46 -4.26
N ALA A 187 3.30 7.15 -4.48
CA ALA A 187 4.46 6.40 -4.99
C ALA A 187 4.03 5.18 -5.80
N ASP A 188 5.00 4.55 -6.48
CA ASP A 188 4.80 3.38 -7.33
C ASP A 188 5.35 2.13 -6.64
N ALA A 189 4.53 1.07 -6.56
CA ALA A 189 4.89 -0.20 -5.96
C ALA A 189 6.02 -0.95 -6.70
N LEU A 190 6.36 -0.53 -7.92
CA LEU A 190 7.46 -1.07 -8.73
C LEU A 190 8.78 -0.28 -8.59
N ALA A 191 8.76 0.83 -7.85
CA ALA A 191 9.91 1.69 -7.62
C ALA A 191 9.74 2.38 -6.26
N LEU A 192 9.89 1.61 -5.18
CA LEU A 192 9.65 2.10 -3.82
C LEU A 192 10.70 3.17 -3.46
N PRO A 193 10.30 4.39 -3.06
CA PRO A 193 11.22 5.52 -2.87
C PRO A 193 11.94 5.47 -1.51
N PHE A 194 12.34 4.28 -1.05
CA PHE A 194 13.00 4.06 0.23
C PHE A 194 14.29 3.27 0.04
N ALA A 195 15.27 3.51 0.92
CA ALA A 195 16.50 2.73 0.94
C ALA A 195 16.21 1.24 1.22
N GLY A 196 17.11 0.39 0.75
CA GLY A 196 17.03 -1.05 1.01
C GLY A 196 17.16 -1.37 2.51
N ARG A 197 16.50 -2.44 2.95
CA ARG A 197 16.60 -3.01 4.29
C ARG A 197 16.23 -2.05 5.44
N ASP A 198 15.29 -1.14 5.23
CA ASP A 198 14.88 -0.13 6.22
C ASP A 198 13.67 -0.57 7.08
N PHE A 199 12.72 -1.31 6.50
CA PHE A 199 11.45 -1.64 7.16
C PHE A 199 11.47 -3.01 7.88
N SER A 200 10.98 -3.04 9.13
CA SER A 200 10.68 -4.27 9.85
C SER A 200 9.32 -4.86 9.47
N GLY A 201 8.40 -4.06 8.95
CA GLY A 201 7.08 -4.52 8.53
C GLY A 201 6.75 -4.07 7.12
N VAL A 202 6.25 -4.95 6.28
CA VAL A 202 5.65 -4.56 5.00
C VAL A 202 4.30 -5.26 4.83
N ALA A 203 3.31 -4.53 4.31
CA ALA A 203 2.05 -5.08 3.85
C ALA A 203 1.86 -4.78 2.37
N ALA A 204 1.39 -5.77 1.61
CA ALA A 204 0.92 -5.60 0.24
C ALA A 204 -0.38 -6.39 0.08
N ILE A 205 -1.51 -5.69 0.13
CA ILE A 205 -2.84 -6.30 0.12
C ILE A 205 -3.56 -5.95 -1.18
N ASN A 206 -3.84 -6.98 -1.98
CA ASN A 206 -4.55 -6.93 -3.25
C ASN A 206 -3.88 -6.01 -4.28
N VAL A 207 -2.54 -5.97 -4.27
CA VAL A 207 -1.70 -5.16 -5.16
C VAL A 207 -1.13 -5.98 -6.32
N LEU A 208 -0.80 -7.26 -6.10
CA LEU A 208 0.00 -8.06 -7.01
C LEU A 208 -0.61 -8.16 -8.41
N GLU A 209 -1.91 -8.41 -8.50
CA GLU A 209 -2.63 -8.50 -9.77
C GLU A 209 -2.87 -7.15 -10.46
N LYS A 210 -2.69 -6.03 -9.75
CA LYS A 210 -2.96 -4.67 -10.24
C LYS A 210 -1.72 -3.93 -10.73
N VAL A 211 -0.55 -4.56 -10.67
CA VAL A 211 0.71 -4.00 -11.19
C VAL A 211 1.09 -4.60 -12.55
N PRO A 212 1.77 -3.83 -13.43
CA PRO A 212 2.19 -4.33 -14.74
C PRO A 212 3.36 -5.32 -14.71
N ASP A 213 4.06 -5.40 -13.58
CA ASP A 213 5.15 -6.34 -13.34
C ASP A 213 5.07 -6.91 -11.91
N PRO A 214 4.29 -7.99 -11.72
CA PRO A 214 4.11 -8.61 -10.41
C PRO A 214 5.41 -9.12 -9.76
N LEU A 215 6.37 -9.59 -10.58
CA LEU A 215 7.65 -10.08 -10.07
C LEU A 215 8.47 -8.92 -9.52
N LYS A 216 8.60 -7.83 -10.29
CA LYS A 216 9.33 -6.63 -9.88
C LYS A 216 8.74 -6.01 -8.61
N HIS A 217 7.42 -6.09 -8.43
CA HIS A 217 6.77 -5.66 -7.19
C HIS A 217 7.29 -6.45 -5.98
N LEU A 218 7.32 -7.78 -6.05
CA LEU A 218 7.82 -8.62 -4.96
C LEU A 218 9.34 -8.43 -4.71
N GLU A 219 10.12 -8.18 -5.77
CA GLU A 219 11.54 -7.82 -5.64
C GLU A 219 11.74 -6.49 -4.90
N GLU A 220 10.90 -5.48 -5.16
CA GLU A 220 10.95 -4.21 -4.42
C GLU A 220 10.57 -4.40 -2.94
N ILE A 221 9.57 -5.24 -2.65
CA ILE A 221 9.24 -5.62 -1.26
C ILE A 221 10.46 -6.27 -0.60
N ASN A 222 11.11 -7.24 -1.27
CA ASN A 222 12.33 -7.88 -0.76
C ASN A 222 13.44 -6.84 -0.48
N ARG A 223 13.64 -5.87 -1.38
CA ARG A 223 14.69 -4.86 -1.29
C ARG A 223 14.53 -3.99 -0.04
N VAL A 224 13.33 -3.47 0.22
CA VAL A 224 13.11 -2.50 1.32
C VAL A 224 12.98 -3.17 2.69
N LEU A 225 12.68 -4.46 2.73
CA LEU A 225 12.44 -5.21 3.96
C LEU A 225 13.78 -5.65 4.59
N ARG A 226 13.91 -5.51 5.91
CA ARG A 226 15.13 -5.91 6.65
C ARG A 226 15.44 -7.40 6.46
N PRO A 227 16.71 -7.80 6.49
CA PRO A 227 17.09 -9.21 6.34
C PRO A 227 16.74 -10.06 7.58
N LYS A 228 16.46 -9.43 8.72
CA LYS A 228 16.13 -10.07 10.01
C LYS A 228 15.09 -9.25 10.74
N ASP A 229 14.43 -9.86 11.71
CA ASP A 229 13.42 -9.23 12.57
C ASP A 229 12.38 -8.47 11.76
N ALA A 230 11.85 -9.16 10.74
CA ALA A 230 10.98 -8.53 9.76
C ALA A 230 9.80 -9.40 9.35
N MET A 231 8.68 -8.76 9.03
CA MET A 231 7.41 -9.39 8.68
C MET A 231 6.89 -8.86 7.35
N PHE A 232 6.33 -9.75 6.53
CA PHE A 232 5.64 -9.41 5.30
C PHE A 232 4.24 -10.02 5.29
N LEU A 233 3.21 -9.17 5.25
CA LEU A 233 1.84 -9.59 4.95
C LEU A 233 1.58 -9.45 3.45
N PHE A 234 1.42 -10.58 2.77
CA PHE A 234 0.95 -10.66 1.40
C PHE A 234 -0.51 -11.09 1.38
N SER A 235 -1.36 -10.45 0.59
CA SER A 235 -2.72 -10.91 0.32
C SER A 235 -3.11 -10.60 -1.12
N ASP A 236 -3.75 -11.54 -1.82
CA ASP A 236 -4.22 -11.32 -3.20
C ASP A 236 -5.38 -12.27 -3.58
N PRO A 237 -6.35 -11.84 -4.40
CA PRO A 237 -7.41 -12.72 -4.89
C PRO A 237 -7.01 -13.50 -6.15
N PHE A 238 -5.88 -13.18 -6.79
CA PHE A 238 -5.40 -13.78 -8.04
C PHE A 238 -6.41 -13.74 -9.19
N SER A 239 -7.22 -12.68 -9.25
CA SER A 239 -8.16 -12.33 -10.33
C SER A 239 -7.46 -11.62 -11.49
N TRP A 240 -6.39 -12.25 -11.98
CA TRP A 240 -5.54 -11.73 -13.05
C TRP A 240 -6.33 -11.15 -14.24
N ASP A 241 -5.95 -9.95 -14.66
CA ASP A 241 -6.60 -9.21 -15.74
C ASP A 241 -5.54 -8.69 -16.73
N PRO A 242 -5.62 -9.07 -18.03
CA PRO A 242 -4.69 -8.63 -19.07
C PRO A 242 -4.61 -7.11 -19.26
N ALA A 243 -5.58 -6.35 -18.74
CA ALA A 243 -5.53 -4.89 -18.74
C ALA A 243 -4.42 -4.32 -17.83
N PHE A 244 -3.97 -5.07 -16.82
CA PHE A 244 -2.90 -4.66 -15.90
C PHE A 244 -1.56 -5.25 -16.31
N SER A 245 -1.49 -6.57 -16.53
CA SER A 245 -0.26 -7.26 -16.93
C SER A 245 -0.54 -8.37 -17.93
N ALA A 246 0.38 -8.58 -18.87
CA ALA A 246 0.25 -9.65 -19.86
C ALA A 246 0.26 -11.04 -19.19
N PRO A 247 -0.50 -12.03 -19.69
CA PRO A 247 -0.60 -13.36 -19.07
C PRO A 247 0.74 -14.06 -18.80
N GLU A 248 1.76 -13.78 -19.61
CA GLU A 248 3.11 -14.35 -19.46
C GLU A 248 3.84 -13.85 -18.20
N ARG A 249 3.36 -12.75 -17.61
CA ARG A 249 3.90 -12.18 -16.36
C ARG A 249 3.15 -12.62 -15.11
N TRP A 250 2.03 -13.35 -15.26
CA TRP A 250 1.26 -13.80 -14.12
C TRP A 250 2.01 -14.86 -13.34
N LEU A 251 2.05 -14.70 -12.01
CA LEU A 251 2.76 -15.61 -11.10
C LEU A 251 1.92 -16.84 -10.75
N GLY A 252 1.20 -17.38 -11.72
CA GLY A 252 0.26 -18.50 -11.59
C GLY A 252 -0.86 -18.39 -12.61
N GLY A 253 -1.84 -19.29 -12.53
CA GLY A 253 -2.97 -19.31 -13.47
C GLY A 253 -2.65 -19.83 -14.87
N SER A 254 -1.39 -20.22 -15.13
CA SER A 254 -0.97 -20.77 -16.43
C SER A 254 -1.37 -22.25 -16.56
N GLY A 255 -2.19 -22.56 -17.57
CA GLY A 255 -2.57 -23.94 -17.93
C GLY A 255 -1.53 -24.68 -18.80
N ASN A 256 -0.54 -23.96 -19.32
CA ASN A 256 0.35 -24.45 -20.38
C ASN A 256 1.78 -24.59 -19.82
N GLY A 257 2.38 -25.79 -19.95
CA GLY A 257 3.55 -26.26 -19.20
C GLY A 257 4.92 -25.58 -19.46
N SER A 258 4.96 -24.32 -19.85
CA SER A 258 6.20 -23.54 -20.03
C SER A 258 6.50 -22.56 -18.88
N SER A 259 5.53 -22.25 -18.01
CA SER A 259 5.74 -21.38 -16.86
C SER A 259 6.49 -22.11 -15.73
N PRO A 260 7.51 -21.50 -15.10
CA PRO A 260 8.17 -22.08 -13.93
C PRO A 260 7.29 -22.01 -12.65
N TYR A 261 6.20 -21.24 -12.72
CA TYR A 261 5.29 -20.99 -11.61
C TYR A 261 4.26 -22.10 -11.42
N SER A 262 3.70 -22.17 -10.22
CA SER A 262 2.66 -23.15 -9.88
C SER A 262 1.33 -22.82 -10.60
N LYS A 263 0.45 -23.83 -10.73
CA LYS A 263 -0.88 -23.62 -11.35
C LYS A 263 -1.70 -22.57 -10.58
N ARG A 264 -1.62 -22.56 -9.25
CA ARG A 264 -2.30 -21.59 -8.38
C ARG A 264 -1.30 -20.51 -7.95
N GLY A 265 -1.72 -19.25 -8.01
CA GLY A 265 -0.86 -18.11 -7.65
C GLY A 265 -0.34 -18.19 -6.22
N ILE A 266 -1.20 -18.52 -5.25
CA ILE A 266 -0.80 -18.66 -3.84
C ILE A 266 0.31 -19.71 -3.63
N ASP A 267 0.31 -20.79 -4.41
CA ASP A 267 1.34 -21.82 -4.32
C ASP A 267 2.67 -21.35 -4.91
N THR A 268 2.64 -20.48 -5.91
CA THR A 268 3.84 -19.79 -6.41
C THR A 268 4.43 -18.88 -5.35
N VAL A 269 3.59 -18.04 -4.72
CA VAL A 269 4.06 -17.10 -3.68
C VAL A 269 4.62 -17.86 -2.48
N ARG A 270 4.00 -18.99 -2.08
CA ARG A 270 4.53 -19.87 -1.02
C ARG A 270 5.94 -20.37 -1.34
N ARG A 271 6.18 -20.79 -2.58
CA ARG A 271 7.51 -21.23 -3.05
C ARG A 271 8.52 -20.09 -3.08
N MET A 272 8.09 -18.90 -3.53
CA MET A 272 8.93 -17.70 -3.47
C MET A 272 9.31 -17.35 -2.03
N PHE A 273 8.37 -17.42 -1.07
CA PHE A 273 8.67 -17.20 0.36
C PHE A 273 9.73 -18.18 0.86
N ALA A 274 9.70 -19.43 0.41
CA ALA A 274 10.72 -20.43 0.73
C ALA A 274 12.09 -20.21 0.04
N GLY A 275 12.25 -19.12 -0.71
CA GLY A 275 13.50 -18.77 -1.40
C GLY A 275 13.63 -19.37 -2.80
N GLU A 276 12.62 -20.09 -3.29
CA GLU A 276 12.62 -20.54 -4.68
C GLU A 276 12.57 -19.32 -5.62
N PHE A 277 13.15 -19.48 -6.81
CA PHE A 277 13.24 -18.43 -7.84
C PHE A 277 14.12 -17.21 -7.47
N GLY A 278 14.67 -17.15 -6.25
CA GLY A 278 15.58 -16.07 -5.83
C GLY A 278 14.92 -14.71 -5.61
N VAL A 279 13.58 -14.65 -5.48
CA VAL A 279 12.83 -13.38 -5.27
C VAL A 279 13.03 -12.85 -3.86
N PHE A 280 12.94 -13.74 -2.87
CA PHE A 280 13.12 -13.40 -1.46
C PHE A 280 14.41 -14.02 -0.93
N ASP A 281 15.36 -13.16 -0.60
CA ASP A 281 16.64 -13.52 -0.01
C ASP A 281 16.99 -12.48 1.08
N PRO A 282 17.00 -12.87 2.37
CA PRO A 282 16.74 -14.21 2.88
C PRO A 282 15.27 -14.65 2.72
N PRO A 283 15.00 -15.97 2.69
CA PRO A 283 13.64 -16.49 2.63
C PRO A 283 12.84 -16.16 3.89
N PHE A 284 11.52 -16.35 3.80
CA PHE A 284 10.58 -16.21 4.91
C PHE A 284 10.19 -17.57 5.48
N GLU A 285 10.02 -17.62 6.80
CA GLU A 285 9.19 -18.63 7.45
C GLU A 285 7.74 -18.18 7.44
N ILE A 286 6.82 -19.04 6.99
CA ILE A 286 5.40 -18.72 6.99
C ILE A 286 4.84 -18.90 8.40
N ALA A 287 4.49 -17.79 9.03
CA ALA A 287 3.94 -17.75 10.38
C ALA A 287 2.41 -17.94 10.40
N ASP A 288 1.73 -17.47 9.36
CA ASP A 288 0.27 -17.58 9.23
C ASP A 288 -0.17 -17.56 7.75
N GLN A 289 -1.35 -18.10 7.47
CA GLN A 289 -1.96 -18.11 6.15
C GLN A 289 -3.46 -18.35 6.25
N GLY A 290 -4.21 -17.85 5.28
CA GLY A 290 -5.64 -18.08 5.23
C GLY A 290 -6.34 -17.38 4.09
N ASN A 291 -7.64 -17.18 4.23
CA ASN A 291 -8.46 -16.42 3.31
C ASN A 291 -9.19 -15.32 4.06
N VAL A 292 -9.35 -14.16 3.44
CA VAL A 292 -10.08 -13.01 3.99
C VAL A 292 -11.13 -12.56 3.00
N SER A 293 -12.38 -12.51 3.45
CA SER A 293 -13.49 -11.93 2.68
C SER A 293 -13.59 -10.43 2.92
N TRP A 294 -13.68 -9.68 1.85
CA TRP A 294 -13.84 -8.23 1.88
C TRP A 294 -14.78 -7.78 0.76
N LYS A 295 -15.22 -6.52 0.83
CA LYS A 295 -16.21 -5.98 -0.11
C LYS A 295 -15.79 -4.61 -0.59
N ILE A 296 -16.14 -4.33 -1.85
CA ILE A 296 -16.17 -2.97 -2.39
C ILE A 296 -17.63 -2.58 -2.59
N ARG A 297 -18.06 -1.49 -1.93
CA ARG A 297 -19.41 -0.94 -2.07
C ARG A 297 -19.39 0.28 -3.00
N LYS A 298 -19.79 0.10 -4.26
CA LYS A 298 -19.84 1.20 -5.25
C LYS A 298 -21.04 2.13 -5.02
N THR A 299 -22.20 1.55 -4.73
CA THR A 299 -23.44 2.27 -4.36
C THR A 299 -24.18 1.45 -3.30
N GLU A 300 -25.37 1.87 -2.86
CA GLU A 300 -26.16 1.13 -1.87
C GLU A 300 -26.52 -0.29 -2.32
N ASN A 301 -26.76 -0.48 -3.62
CA ASN A 301 -27.23 -1.76 -4.17
C ASN A 301 -26.22 -2.40 -5.14
N LEU A 302 -25.03 -1.80 -5.35
CA LEU A 302 -23.96 -2.36 -6.19
C LEU A 302 -22.70 -2.64 -5.37
N TRP A 303 -22.36 -3.93 -5.29
CA TRP A 303 -21.29 -4.44 -4.45
C TRP A 303 -20.46 -5.47 -5.20
N GLU A 304 -19.17 -5.53 -4.85
CA GLU A 304 -18.28 -6.61 -5.23
C GLU A 304 -17.85 -7.32 -3.95
N GLN A 305 -18.03 -8.63 -3.90
CA GLN A 305 -17.53 -9.47 -2.81
C GLN A 305 -16.32 -10.24 -3.30
N ILE A 306 -15.22 -10.12 -2.56
CA ILE A 306 -13.91 -10.62 -2.94
C ILE A 306 -13.38 -11.49 -1.80
N SER A 307 -12.76 -12.61 -2.13
CA SER A 307 -12.03 -13.44 -1.19
C SER A 307 -10.57 -13.46 -1.61
N SER A 308 -9.70 -12.91 -0.76
CA SER A 308 -8.25 -12.91 -0.99
C SER A 308 -7.58 -14.00 -0.17
N GLN A 309 -6.53 -14.61 -0.72
CA GLN A 309 -5.68 -15.54 0.00
C GLN A 309 -4.49 -14.77 0.56
N PHE A 310 -4.08 -15.03 1.81
CA PHE A 310 -2.96 -14.32 2.43
C PHE A 310 -1.89 -15.27 2.99
N LEU A 311 -0.66 -14.76 3.04
CA LEU A 311 0.50 -15.36 3.70
C LEU A 311 1.17 -14.29 4.59
N VAL A 312 1.62 -14.71 5.77
CA VAL A 312 2.44 -13.90 6.67
C VAL A 312 3.83 -14.53 6.75
N GLY A 313 4.80 -13.87 6.14
CA GLY A 313 6.20 -14.29 6.14
C GLY A 313 6.99 -13.58 7.23
N CYS A 314 7.86 -14.29 7.94
CA CYS A 314 8.73 -13.73 8.96
C CYS A 314 10.20 -14.09 8.69
N ARG A 315 11.10 -13.13 8.92
CA ARG A 315 12.55 -13.33 9.02
C ARG A 315 12.90 -13.23 10.50
N LYS A 316 13.43 -14.32 11.07
CA LYS A 316 13.82 -14.38 12.49
C LYS A 316 15.19 -13.70 12.70
N ALA A 317 15.45 -13.24 13.92
CA ALA A 317 16.82 -13.04 14.40
C ALA A 317 17.58 -14.38 14.41
N ASP A 318 18.91 -14.31 14.26
CA ASP A 318 19.80 -15.46 14.51
C ASP A 318 19.83 -15.81 16.00
#